data_AF-A0A8J6MP66-F1
#
_entry.id   AF-A0A8J6MP66-F1
#
_cell.length_a   1.000
_cell.length_b   1.000
_cell.length_c   1.000
_cell.angle_alpha   90.00
_cell.angle_beta   90.00
_cell.angle_gamma   90.00
#
_symmetry.space_group_name_H-M   'P 1'
#
loop_
_entity.id
_entity.type
_entity.pdbx_description
1 polymer ?
#
loop_
_entity_poly.entity_id
_entity_poly.type
_entity_poly.pdbx_seq_one_letter_code
_entity_poly.pdbx_strand_id
1 'polypeptide(L)'
;MDELFLRAERFLKAMAQRADRARAALVRDDWDGYQEAMKWKAAAFHHFRAIDHILEGQHPHYLKDERWLELWHSVQASETALARQIEQYQSSLNQTLAKIQKTKKAVGRYKSGQKEDSGFIDGV
;
A
#
# COMPACT_ATOMS: atom_id res chain seq x y z
N MET A 1 14.59 19.36 -25.51
CA MET A 1 14.75 18.16 -24.66
C MET A 1 14.05 17.02 -25.38
N ASP A 2 14.71 15.87 -25.52
CA ASP A 2 14.17 14.71 -26.24
C ASP A 2 12.84 14.23 -25.60
N GLU A 3 11.88 13.87 -26.45
CA GLU A 3 10.54 13.44 -26.08
C GLU A 3 10.59 12.16 -25.22
N LEU A 4 11.53 11.25 -25.51
CA LEU A 4 11.68 10.00 -24.75
C LEU A 4 12.11 10.26 -23.31
N PHE A 5 13.03 11.20 -23.09
CA PHE A 5 13.47 11.62 -21.75
C PHE A 5 12.31 12.21 -20.94
N LEU A 6 11.55 13.13 -21.55
CA LEU A 6 10.39 13.75 -20.92
C LEU A 6 9.33 12.69 -20.55
N ARG A 7 9.15 11.69 -21.42
CA ARG A 7 8.18 10.63 -21.20
C ARG A 7 8.61 9.67 -20.08
N ALA A 8 9.88 9.28 -20.04
CA ALA A 8 10.42 8.47 -18.94
C ALA A 8 10.32 9.21 -17.59
N GLU A 9 10.66 10.49 -17.54
CA GLU A 9 10.53 11.32 -16.33
C GLU A 9 9.08 11.39 -15.85
N ARG A 10 8.11 11.58 -16.77
CA ARG A 10 6.69 11.57 -16.43
C ARG A 10 6.26 10.27 -15.76
N PHE A 11 6.78 9.13 -16.22
CA PHE A 11 6.44 7.84 -15.60
C PHE A 11 7.04 7.69 -14.21
N LEU A 12 8.29 8.10 -13.99
CA LEU A 12 8.88 8.10 -12.63
C LEU A 12 8.13 9.03 -11.67
N LYS A 13 7.79 10.24 -12.12
CA LYS A 13 6.96 11.17 -11.33
C LYS A 13 5.58 10.58 -11.02
N ALA A 14 4.96 9.91 -12.00
CA ALA A 14 3.70 9.23 -11.79
C ALA A 14 3.84 8.09 -10.76
N MET A 15 4.92 7.31 -10.78
CA MET A 15 5.17 6.28 -9.77
C MET A 15 5.22 6.86 -8.36
N ALA A 16 6.03 7.90 -8.13
CA ALA A 16 6.14 8.56 -6.83
C ALA A 16 4.77 9.09 -6.34
N GLN A 17 4.06 9.81 -7.21
CA GLN A 17 2.73 10.33 -6.90
C GLN A 17 1.72 9.23 -6.56
N ARG A 18 1.78 8.08 -7.24
CA ARG A 18 0.88 6.96 -6.96
C ARG A 18 1.25 6.23 -5.67
N ALA A 19 2.53 6.17 -5.32
CA ALA A 19 2.97 5.68 -4.02
C ALA A 19 2.43 6.56 -2.88
N ASP A 20 2.48 7.88 -3.04
CA ASP A 20 1.92 8.82 -2.05
C ASP A 20 0.39 8.72 -1.93
N ARG A 21 -0.32 8.50 -3.03
CA ARG A 21 -1.77 8.23 -3.00
C ARG A 21 -2.09 6.92 -2.28
N ALA A 22 -1.35 5.85 -2.56
CA ALA A 22 -1.52 4.57 -1.88
C ALA A 22 -1.30 4.72 -0.36
N ARG A 23 -0.27 5.49 0.03
CA ARG A 23 0.01 5.81 1.44
C ARG A 23 -1.15 6.57 2.08
N ALA A 24 -1.66 7.61 1.43
CA ALA A 24 -2.79 8.39 1.94
C ALA A 24 -4.08 7.57 2.07
N ALA A 25 -4.31 6.63 1.16
CA ALA A 25 -5.46 5.72 1.22
C ALA A 25 -5.38 4.79 2.45
N LEU A 26 -4.20 4.21 2.72
CA LEU A 26 -3.99 3.39 3.93
C LEU A 26 -4.22 4.16 5.23
N VAL A 27 -3.83 5.44 5.30
CA VAL A 27 -4.08 6.30 6.47
C VAL A 27 -5.58 6.50 6.71
N ARG A 28 -6.40 6.44 5.66
CA ARG A 28 -7.86 6.61 5.71
C ARG A 28 -8.62 5.29 5.82
N ASP A 29 -7.92 4.16 5.96
CA ASP A 29 -8.51 2.82 5.90
C ASP A 29 -9.26 2.53 4.58
N ASP A 30 -8.85 3.22 3.50
CA ASP A 30 -9.42 3.08 2.16
C ASP A 30 -8.63 2.03 1.35
N TRP A 31 -9.04 0.77 1.47
CA TRP A 31 -8.37 -0.35 0.80
C TRP A 31 -8.56 -0.32 -0.73
N ASP A 32 -9.74 0.08 -1.21
CA ASP A 32 -10.02 0.15 -2.66
C ASP A 32 -9.16 1.23 -3.31
N GLY A 33 -9.05 2.41 -2.68
CA GLY A 33 -8.17 3.48 -3.13
C GLY A 33 -6.69 3.08 -3.10
N TYR A 34 -6.26 2.29 -2.11
CA TYR A 34 -4.92 1.73 -2.07
C TYR A 34 -4.66 0.79 -3.26
N GLN A 35 -5.58 -0.15 -3.53
CA GLN A 35 -5.45 -1.09 -4.64
C GLN A 35 -5.40 -0.39 -6.00
N GLU A 36 -6.27 0.60 -6.20
CA GLU A 36 -6.29 1.39 -7.43
C GLU A 36 -4.97 2.15 -7.62
N ALA A 37 -4.48 2.82 -6.57
CA ALA A 37 -3.20 3.54 -6.61
C ALA A 37 -2.02 2.60 -6.95
N MET A 38 -1.98 1.41 -6.35
CA MET A 38 -0.95 0.40 -6.63
C MET A 38 -1.00 -0.14 -8.05
N LYS A 39 -2.19 -0.36 -8.61
CA LYS A 39 -2.37 -0.77 -10.01
C LYS A 39 -1.78 0.27 -10.97
N TRP A 40 -2.10 1.55 -10.76
CA TRP A 40 -1.58 2.63 -11.61
C TRP A 40 -0.07 2.85 -11.44
N LYS A 41 0.45 2.66 -10.23
CA LYS A 41 1.90 2.68 -9.98
C LYS A 41 2.62 1.58 -10.75
N ALA A 42 2.10 0.35 -10.73
CA ALA A 42 2.67 -0.77 -11.48
C ALA A 42 2.66 -0.50 -12.98
N ALA A 43 1.56 0.04 -13.52
CA ALA A 43 1.48 0.44 -14.92
C ALA A 43 2.54 1.50 -15.29
N ALA A 44 2.72 2.52 -14.45
CA ALA A 44 3.75 3.54 -14.66
C ALA A 44 5.17 2.94 -14.67
N PHE A 45 5.46 1.98 -13.79
CA PHE A 45 6.73 1.26 -13.78
C PHE A 45 6.97 0.47 -15.07
N HIS A 46 5.97 -0.29 -15.54
CA HIS A 46 6.09 -1.04 -16.79
C HIS A 46 6.32 -0.12 -17.99
N HIS A 47 5.63 1.02 -18.06
CA HIS A 47 5.84 2.00 -19.11
C HIS A 47 7.21 2.67 -19.03
N PHE A 48 7.71 2.96 -17.82
CA PHE A 48 9.07 3.45 -17.64
C PHE A 48 10.09 2.43 -18.17
N ARG A 49 10.00 1.16 -17.76
CA ARG A 49 10.93 0.11 -18.21
C ARG A 49 10.97 -0.05 -19.73
N ALA A 50 9.82 0.07 -20.40
CA ALA A 50 9.76 -0.02 -21.85
C ALA A 50 10.53 1.11 -22.54
N ILE A 51 10.47 2.33 -21.99
CA ILE A 51 11.18 3.49 -22.53
C ILE A 51 12.65 3.48 -22.13
N ASP A 52 12.95 3.08 -20.90
CA ASP A 52 14.32 2.93 -20.38
C ASP A 52 15.16 2.05 -21.31
N HIS A 53 14.61 0.92 -21.75
CA HIS A 53 15.30 0.04 -22.72
C HIS A 53 15.65 0.73 -24.04
N ILE A 54 14.77 1.63 -24.53
CA ILE A 54 15.03 2.40 -25.75
C ILE A 54 16.09 3.49 -25.49
N LEU A 55 15.97 4.18 -24.35
CA LEU A 55 16.90 5.24 -23.95
C LEU A 55 18.30 4.71 -23.70
N GLU A 56 18.46 3.55 -23.06
CA GLU A 56 19.78 2.93 -22.87
C GLU A 56 20.46 2.60 -24.20
N GLY A 57 19.69 2.23 -25.22
CA GLY A 57 20.21 1.96 -26.57
C GLY A 57 20.68 3.22 -27.32
N GLN A 58 20.09 4.38 -27.05
CA GLN A 58 20.40 5.65 -27.72
C GLN A 58 21.38 6.53 -26.94
N HIS A 59 21.26 6.51 -25.60
CA HIS A 59 22.00 7.33 -24.66
C HIS A 59 22.56 6.45 -23.52
N PRO A 60 23.68 5.75 -23.77
CA PRO A 60 24.34 4.98 -22.74
C PRO A 60 24.66 5.87 -21.54
N HIS A 61 24.34 5.40 -20.33
CA HIS A 61 24.59 6.08 -19.06
C HIS A 61 23.76 7.34 -18.76
N TYR A 62 22.66 7.59 -19.46
CA TYR A 62 21.79 8.75 -19.17
C TYR A 62 21.31 8.82 -17.70
N LEU A 63 21.19 7.67 -17.03
CA LEU A 63 20.83 7.57 -15.61
C LEU A 63 21.89 8.11 -14.64
N LYS A 64 23.12 8.36 -15.10
CA LYS A 64 24.19 8.96 -14.26
C LYS A 64 24.10 10.49 -14.19
N ASP A 65 23.24 11.10 -15.00
CA ASP A 65 23.01 12.54 -14.96
C ASP A 65 22.32 12.93 -13.64
N GLU A 66 22.71 14.07 -13.07
CA GLU A 66 22.33 14.54 -11.74
C GLU A 66 20.81 14.64 -11.60
N ARG A 67 20.13 15.11 -12.65
CA ARG A 67 18.66 15.19 -12.68
C ARG A 67 17.98 13.83 -12.53
N TRP A 68 18.53 12.77 -13.13
CA TRP A 68 17.97 11.43 -13.03
C TRP A 68 18.21 10.82 -11.66
N LEU A 69 19.37 11.12 -11.06
CA LEU A 69 19.67 10.74 -9.69
C LEU A 69 18.69 11.41 -8.70
N GLU A 70 18.43 12.71 -8.85
CA GLU A 70 17.43 13.43 -8.04
C GLU A 70 16.03 12.83 -8.17
N LEU A 71 15.58 12.54 -9.40
CA LEU A 71 14.30 11.88 -9.65
C LEU A 71 14.24 10.50 -9.00
N TRP A 72 15.31 9.73 -9.11
CA TRP A 72 15.40 8.41 -8.50
C TRP A 72 15.32 8.49 -6.97
N HIS A 73 16.04 9.42 -6.35
CA HIS A 73 15.96 9.65 -4.90
C HIS A 73 14.54 10.06 -4.46
N SER A 74 13.85 10.89 -5.23
CA SER A 74 12.45 11.24 -4.95
C SER A 74 11.54 10.01 -5.01
N VAL A 75 11.71 9.13 -6.00
CA VAL A 75 10.95 7.87 -6.10
C VAL A 75 11.25 6.97 -4.90
N GLN A 76 12.54 6.78 -4.56
CA GLN A 76 12.95 5.96 -3.42
C GLN A 76 12.37 6.47 -2.10
N ALA A 77 12.32 7.79 -1.90
CA ALA A 77 11.73 8.39 -0.70
C ALA A 77 10.23 8.06 -0.58
N SER A 78 9.45 8.24 -1.66
CA SER A 78 8.02 7.89 -1.67
C SER A 78 7.79 6.39 -1.47
N GLU A 79 8.61 5.52 -2.08
CA GLU A 79 8.54 4.07 -1.89
C GLU A 79 8.81 3.65 -0.44
N THR A 80 9.84 4.24 0.17
CA THR A 80 10.22 3.96 1.56
C THR A 80 9.10 4.38 2.51
N ALA A 81 8.51 5.56 2.28
CA ALA A 81 7.39 6.05 3.06
C ALA A 81 6.15 5.15 2.92
N LEU A 82 5.86 4.66 1.72
CA LEU A 82 4.76 3.72 1.47
C LEU A 82 5.01 2.38 2.18
N ALA A 83 6.20 1.79 2.07
CA ALA A 83 6.54 0.52 2.71
C ALA A 83 6.33 0.59 4.23
N ARG A 84 6.83 1.66 4.86
CA ARG A 84 6.61 1.91 6.29
C ARG A 84 5.13 2.04 6.65
N GLN A 85 4.33 2.68 5.80
CA GLN A 85 2.88 2.80 6.05
C GLN A 85 2.16 1.45 5.94
N ILE A 86 2.56 0.59 4.99
CA ILE A 86 2.03 -0.76 4.86
C ILE A 86 2.30 -1.57 6.13
N GLU A 87 3.52 -1.50 6.67
CA GLU A 87 3.88 -2.17 7.92
C GLU A 87 3.03 -1.68 9.11
N GLN A 88 2.84 -0.36 9.22
CA GLN A 88 1.99 0.24 10.25
C GLN A 88 0.54 -0.23 10.12
N TYR A 89 0.01 -0.25 8.89
CA TYR A 89 -1.35 -0.69 8.62
C TYR A 89 -1.54 -2.17 8.96
N GLN A 90 -0.59 -3.03 8.57
CA GLN A 90 -0.60 -4.45 8.92
C GLN A 90 -0.59 -4.67 10.45
N SER A 91 0.22 -3.90 11.19
CA SER A 91 0.23 -3.96 12.65
C SER A 91 -1.13 -3.58 13.24
N SER A 92 -1.78 -2.53 12.72
CA SER A 92 -3.13 -2.11 13.13
C SER A 92 -4.18 -3.19 12.88
N LEU A 93 -4.14 -3.84 11.71
CA LEU A 93 -5.05 -4.95 11.38
C LEU A 93 -4.88 -6.13 12.35
N ASN A 94 -3.63 -6.49 12.67
CA ASN A 94 -3.34 -7.57 13.62
C ASN A 94 -3.90 -7.26 15.02
N GLN A 95 -3.78 -6.02 15.49
CA GLN A 95 -4.36 -5.59 16.76
C GLN A 95 -5.89 -5.65 16.73
N THR A 96 -6.51 -5.22 15.63
CA THR A 96 -7.96 -5.27 15.43
C THR A 96 -8.47 -6.70 15.41
N LEU A 97 -7.78 -7.60 14.70
CA LEU A 97 -8.09 -9.03 14.67
C LEU A 97 -8.01 -9.65 16.07
N ALA A 98 -6.96 -9.34 16.84
CA ALA A 98 -6.82 -9.81 18.21
C ALA A 98 -7.98 -9.35 19.11
N LYS A 99 -8.44 -8.09 18.95
CA LYS A 99 -9.63 -7.58 19.66
C LYS A 99 -10.89 -8.37 19.27
N ILE A 100 -11.14 -8.56 17.97
CA ILE A 100 -12.29 -9.32 17.46
C ILE A 100 -12.29 -10.75 18.02
N GLN A 101 -11.14 -11.41 18.06
CA GLN A 101 -11.01 -12.77 18.63
C GLN A 101 -11.36 -12.81 20.12
N LYS A 102 -10.90 -11.82 20.91
CA LYS A 102 -11.27 -11.69 22.34
C LYS A 102 -12.77 -11.48 22.51
N THR A 103 -13.36 -10.58 21.72
CA THR A 103 -14.81 -10.33 21.71
C THR A 103 -15.59 -11.60 21.37
N LYS A 104 -15.18 -12.34 20.32
CA LYS A 104 -15.82 -13.61 19.94
C LYS A 104 -15.78 -14.64 21.07
N LYS A 105 -14.65 -14.76 21.79
CA LYS A 105 -14.54 -15.62 22.97
C LYS A 105 -15.49 -15.18 24.09
N ALA A 106 -15.58 -13.87 24.37
CA ALA A 106 -16.48 -13.34 25.38
C ALA A 106 -17.96 -13.59 25.04
N VAL A 107 -18.36 -13.36 23.79
CA VAL A 107 -19.73 -13.68 23.31
C VAL A 107 -20.02 -15.17 23.40
N GLY A 108 -19.04 -16.03 23.09
CA GLY A 108 -19.17 -17.48 23.26
C GLY A 108 -19.46 -17.87 24.70
N ARG A 109 -18.70 -17.33 25.67
CA ARG A 109 -18.92 -17.56 27.11
C ARG A 109 -20.28 -17.05 27.58
N TYR A 110 -20.70 -15.88 27.11
CA TYR A 110 -22.01 -15.33 27.44
C TYR A 110 -23.14 -16.26 26.97
N LYS A 111 -23.08 -16.72 25.72
CA LYS A 111 -24.07 -17.65 25.16
C LYS A 111 -24.06 -19.02 25.83
N SER A 112 -22.91 -19.52 26.30
CA SER A 112 -22.84 -20.77 27.05
C SER A 112 -23.39 -20.62 28.47
N GLY A 113 -23.05 -19.53 29.17
CA GLY A 113 -23.57 -19.25 30.51
C GLY A 113 -25.09 -19.04 30.54
N GLN A 114 -25.67 -18.42 29.51
CA GLN A 114 -27.13 -18.29 29.38
C GLN A 114 -27.86 -19.62 29.18
N LYS A 115 -27.22 -20.65 28.60
CA LYS A 115 -27.83 -21.99 28.52
C LYS A 115 -27.87 -22.67 29.89
N GLU A 116 -26.85 -22.45 30.72
CA GLU A 116 -26.79 -23.01 32.08
C GLU A 116 -27.79 -22.31 33.03
N ASP A 117 -27.99 -20.99 32.90
CA ASP A 117 -29.00 -20.25 33.71
C ASP A 117 -30.45 -20.52 33.28
N SER A 118 -30.70 -21.06 32.08
CA SER A 118 -32.07 -21.42 31.64
C SER A 118 -32.60 -22.74 32.25
N GLY A 119 -31.81 -23.40 33.11
CA GLY A 119 -32.20 -24.62 33.83
C GLY A 119 -32.86 -24.40 35.20
N PHE A 120 -33.12 -23.14 35.60
CA PHE A 120 -33.65 -22.79 36.93
C PHE A 120 -35.09 -22.21 36.89
N ILE A 121 -36.02 -22.86 36.20
CA ILE A 121 -37.49 -22.72 36.33
C ILE A 121 -38.06 -24.10 35.90
N ASP A 122 -38.81 -24.92 36.65
CA ASP A 122 -39.61 -24.75 37.86
C ASP A 122 -39.35 -25.92 38.82
N GLY A 123 -39.17 -25.59 40.10
CA GLY A 123 -39.38 -26.51 41.20
C GLY A 123 -40.46 -25.94 42.12
N VAL A 124 -41.73 -26.11 41.74
CA VAL A 124 -42.91 -26.31 42.62
C VAL A 124 -43.96 -27.08 41.83
#